data_AF-A0A3P6P2H9-F1
#
_entry.id   AF-A0A3P6P2H9-F1
#
_cell.length_a   1.000
_cell.length_b   1.000
_cell.length_c   1.000
_cell.angle_alpha   90.00
_cell.angle_beta   90.00
_cell.angle_gamma   90.00
#
_symmetry.space_group_name_H-M   'P 1'
#
loop_
_entity.id
_entity.type
_entity.pdbx_description
1 polymer ?
#
loop_
_entity_poly.entity_id
_entity_poly.type
_entity_poly.pdbx_seq_one_letter_code
_entity_poly.pdbx_strand_id
1 'polypeptide(L)' 'MTTHFMDEADVLGDRISIMAKGRLACAGTSDFLKTRFGTGYLLVIALNVR' A
#
# COMPACT_ATOMS: atom_id res chain seq x y z
N MET A 1 3.82 0.49 16.28
CA MET A 1 2.82 1.53 15.98
C MET A 1 1.76 0.93 15.06
N THR A 2 0.51 1.36 15.13
CA THR A 2 -0.59 0.86 14.29
C THR A 2 -1.28 2.04 13.63
N THR A 3 -1.39 2.03 12.30
CA THR A 3 -2.09 3.05 11.51
C THR A 3 -2.96 2.36 10.47
N HIS A 4 -3.98 3.05 10.00
CA HIS A 4 -4.82 2.62 8.88
C HIS A 4 -4.29 3.11 7.53
N PHE A 5 -3.26 3.96 7.53
CA PHE A 5 -2.68 4.55 6.32
C PHE A 5 -1.35 3.89 5.98
N MET A 6 -1.24 3.35 4.76
CA MET A 6 -0.02 2.71 4.30
C MET A 6 1.13 3.72 4.21
N ASP A 7 0.87 4.97 3.81
CA ASP A 7 1.90 6.01 3.66
C ASP A 7 2.56 6.37 5.00
N GLU A 8 1.78 6.44 6.08
CA GLU A 8 2.32 6.69 7.42
C GLU A 8 3.14 5.49 7.92
N ALA A 9 2.68 4.26 7.66
CA ALA A 9 3.42 3.06 8.00
C ALA A 9 4.74 2.92 7.22
N ASP A 10 4.78 3.44 5.99
CA ASP A 10 5.94 3.43 5.10
C ASP A 10 7.04 4.39 5.56
N VAL A 11 6.66 5.58 6.03
CA VAL A 11 7.61 6.57 6.56
C VAL A 11 8.18 6.13 7.91
N LEU A 12 7.37 5.46 8.72
CA LEU A 12 7.70 5.21 10.13
C LEU A 12 8.22 3.81 10.43
N GLY A 13 8.15 2.86 9.50
CA GLY A 13 8.48 1.46 9.76
C GLY A 13 9.20 0.75 8.63
N ASP A 14 10.30 0.05 8.97
CA ASP A 14 11.06 -0.76 8.01
C ASP A 14 10.30 -2.02 7.55
N ARG A 15 9.39 -2.52 8.40
CA ARG A 15 8.55 -3.70 8.15
C ARG A 15 7.13 -3.44 8.62
N ILE A 16 6.18 -3.77 7.77
CA ILE A 16 4.75 -3.54 7.98
C ILE A 16 4.07 -4.89 8.12
N SER A 17 3.13 -4.98 9.07
CA SER A 17 2.25 -6.14 9.25
C SER A 17 0.80 -5.66 9.20
N ILE A 18 0.00 -6.32 8.36
CA ILE A 18 -1.41 -5.99 8.14
C ILE A 18 -2.25 -7.04 8.84
N MET A 19 -3.14 -6.58 9.71
CA MET A 19 -4.12 -7.43 10.38
C MET A 19 -5.52 -7.19 9.81
N ALA A 20 -6.28 -8.26 9.65
CA ALA A 20 -7.67 -8.22 9.23
C ALA A 20 -8.49 -9.21 10.07
N LYS A 21 -9.66 -8.77 10.57
CA LYS A 21 -10.59 -9.61 11.36
C LYS A 21 -9.89 -10.32 12.55
N GLY A 22 -8.98 -9.62 13.23
CA GLY A 22 -8.24 -10.15 14.38
C GLY A 22 -7.17 -11.19 14.05
N ARG A 23 -6.77 -11.32 12.78
CA ARG A 23 -5.71 -12.24 12.34
C ARG A 23 -4.67 -11.50 11.50
N LEU A 24 -3.42 -11.97 11.56
CA LEU A 24 -2.36 -11.49 10.68
C LEU A 24 -2.66 -11.92 9.24
N ALA A 25 -2.85 -10.95 8.34
CA ALA A 25 -3.15 -11.20 6.94
C ALA A 25 -1.87 -11.28 6.11
N CYS A 26 -0.92 -10.37 6.34
CA CYS A 26 0.38 -10.36 5.67
C CYS A 26 1.40 -9.53 6.44
N ALA A 27 2.68 -9.75 6.16
CA ALA A 27 3.78 -8.97 6.70
C ALA A 27 4.94 -8.90 5.69
N GLY A 28 5.64 -7.78 5.63
CA GLY A 28 6.74 -7.57 4.69
C GLY A 28 7.22 -6.13 4.68
N THR A 29 8.13 -5.82 3.75
CA THR A 29 8.48 -4.43 3.44
C THR A 29 7.32 -3.76 2.72
N SER A 30 7.30 -2.43 2.73
CA SER A 30 6.29 -1.66 2.03
C SER A 30 6.24 -1.96 0.53
N ASP A 31 7.39 -2.04 -0.14
CA ASP A 31 7.45 -2.38 -1.57
C ASP A 31 6.86 -3.77 -1.86
N PHE A 32 7.14 -4.76 -1.02
CA PHE A 32 6.57 -6.09 -1.16
C PHE A 32 5.04 -6.05 -1.02
N LEU A 33 4.53 -5.31 -0.04
CA LEU A 33 3.09 -5.19 0.21
C LEU A 33 2.40 -4.38 -0.89
N LYS A 34 3.00 -3.29 -1.37
CA LYS A 34 2.51 -2.50 -2.52
C LYS A 34 2.50 -3.33 -3.80
N THR A 35 3.51 -4.17 -4.03
CA THR A 35 3.53 -5.06 -5.20
C THR A 35 2.48 -6.18 -5.08
N ARG A 36 2.29 -6.71 -3.87
CA ARG A 36 1.37 -7.83 -3.61
C ARG A 36 -0.10 -7.42 -3.54
N PHE A 37 -0.40 -6.24 -3.00
CA PHE A 37 -1.75 -5.77 -2.67
C PHE A 37 -2.08 -4.39 -3.25
N GLY A 38 -1.12 -3.68 -3.84
CA GLY A 38 -1.34 -2.40 -4.48
C GLY A 38 -2.15 -2.56 -5.75
N THR A 39 -3.47 -2.55 -5.61
CA THR A 39 -4.38 -2.25 -6.71
C THR A 39 -4.37 -0.75 -6.95
N GLY A 40 -3.33 -0.26 -7.63
CA GLY A 40 -3.29 1.10 -8.15
C GLY A 40 -4.21 1.23 -9.36
N TYR A 41 -4.76 2.42 -9.59
CA TYR A 41 -5.41 2.78 -10.84
C TYR A 41 -4.41 3.54 -11.70
N LEU A 42 -4.11 3.04 -12.90
CA LEU A 42 -3.32 3.78 -13.88
C LEU A 42 -4.27 4.67 -14.69
N LEU A 43 -4.38 5.94 -14.30
CA LEU A 43 -5.14 6.93 -15.07
C LEU A 43 -4.22 7.56 -16.13
N VAL A 44 -4.47 7.24 -17.40
CA VAL A 44 -3.80 7.89 -18.53
C VAL A 44 -4.74 8.95 -19.11
N ILE A 45 -4.36 10.22 -19.01
CA ILE A 45 -5.09 11.33 -19.63
C ILE A 45 -4.41 11.68 -20.94
N ALA A 46 -5.07 11.37 -22.07
CA ALA A 46 -4.64 11.81 -23.39
C ALA A 46 -5.38 13.11 -23.75
N LEU A 47 -4.64 14.22 -23.85
CA LEU A 47 -5.18 15.48 -24.37
C LEU A 47 -5.18 15.43 -25.90
N ASN A 48 -6.37 15.37 -26.49
CA ASN A 48 -6.53 15.45 -27.94
C ASN A 48 -6.83 16.90 -28.33
N VAL A 49 -5.78 17.62 -28.73
CA VAL A 49 -5.88 19.00 -29.23
C VAL A 49 -6.19 18.93 -30.74
N ARG A 50 -7.37 19.41 -31.13
CA ARG A 50 -7.76 19.61 -32.54
C ARG A 50 -7.39 21.01 -33.00
#